data_AF-A0A834HKY3-F1
#
_entry.id   AF-A0A834HKY3-F1
#
_cell.length_a   1.000
_cell.length_b   1.000
_cell.length_c   1.000
_cell.angle_alpha   90.00
_cell.angle_beta   90.00
_cell.angle_gamma   90.00
#
_symmetry.space_group_name_H-M   'P 1'
#
loop_
_entity.id
_entity.type
_entity.pdbx_description
1 polymer ?
#
loop_
_entity_poly.entity_id
_entity_poly.type
_entity_poly.pdbx_seq_one_letter_code
_entity_poly.pdbx_strand_id
1 'polypeptide(L)'
;GFREGFWIFASNLPNKTNFYWLNSKLPLFYSFFSAGQPDNTDKKENCLEIYQLSTGVFGWNDCPCESKIRFICQRKKKDMSSCNDIHLAPNGIS
;
A
#
# COMPACT_ATOMS: atom_id res chain seq x y z
N GLY A 1 -17.35 4.07 16.28
CA GLY A 1 -16.43 2.91 16.21
C GLY A 1 -15.63 3.05 14.93
N PHE A 2 -14.31 3.17 15.04
CA PHE A 2 -13.44 3.34 13.87
C PHE A 2 -13.34 2.01 13.11
N ARG A 3 -13.78 2.02 11.85
CA ARG A 3 -13.47 1.01 10.84
C ARG A 3 -11.99 1.22 10.48
N GLU A 4 -11.06 0.58 11.17
CA GLU A 4 -9.63 0.81 10.92
C GLU A 4 -9.20 0.11 9.63
N GLY A 5 -9.30 0.82 8.51
CA GLY A 5 -8.67 0.44 7.25
C GLY A 5 -7.14 0.57 7.31
N PHE A 6 -6.46 -0.07 6.37
CA PHE A 6 -5.02 0.01 6.21
C PHE A 6 -4.69 0.49 4.81
N TRP A 7 -3.88 1.54 4.72
CA TRP A 7 -3.29 1.94 3.45
C TRP A 7 -2.47 0.79 2.85
N ILE A 8 -2.70 0.55 1.57
CA ILE A 8 -1.78 -0.18 0.69
C ILE A 8 -1.20 0.79 -0.33
N PHE A 9 0.00 0.48 -0.82
CA PHE A 9 0.83 1.46 -1.50
C PHE A 9 0.46 1.65 -2.99
N ALA A 10 -0.81 1.97 -3.25
CA ALA A 10 -1.34 2.26 -4.58
C ALA A 10 -2.18 3.54 -4.60
N SER A 11 -2.12 4.27 -5.71
CA SER A 11 -2.93 5.45 -5.94
C SER A 11 -3.30 5.60 -7.42
N ASN A 12 -4.33 6.40 -7.71
CA ASN A 12 -4.59 6.91 -9.05
C ASN A 12 -4.28 8.43 -9.11
N LEU A 13 -4.30 9.00 -10.32
CA LEU A 13 -4.27 10.45 -10.49
C LEU A 13 -5.69 11.02 -10.40
N PRO A 14 -5.87 12.29 -9.98
CA PRO A 14 -7.18 12.93 -9.99
C PRO A 14 -7.86 12.79 -11.36
N ASN A 15 -9.11 12.34 -11.37
CA ASN A 15 -9.92 12.06 -12.57
C ASN A 15 -9.40 10.92 -13.47
N LYS A 16 -8.55 10.03 -12.96
CA LYS A 16 -8.19 8.76 -13.62
C LYS A 16 -8.81 7.59 -12.87
N THR A 17 -9.25 6.57 -13.60
CA THR A 17 -9.81 5.34 -13.02
C THR A 17 -8.75 4.29 -12.71
N ASN A 18 -7.58 4.37 -13.36
CA ASN A 18 -6.52 3.38 -13.22
C ASN A 18 -5.63 3.69 -12.02
N PHE A 19 -5.44 2.69 -11.16
CA PHE A 19 -4.52 2.73 -10.03
C PHE A 19 -3.17 2.10 -10.40
N TYR A 20 -2.14 2.59 -9.72
CA TYR A 20 -0.75 2.16 -9.90
C TYR A 20 -0.13 1.86 -8.55
N TRP A 21 0.69 0.82 -8.51
CA TRP A 21 1.56 0.56 -7.37
C TRP A 21 2.63 1.64 -7.29
N LEU A 22 2.70 2.38 -6.19
CA LEU A 22 3.59 3.54 -6.04
C LEU A 22 5.07 3.15 -6.00
N ASN A 23 5.40 1.95 -5.57
CA ASN A 23 6.78 1.45 -5.51
C ASN A 23 7.35 1.07 -6.90
N SER A 24 6.53 0.53 -7.80
CA SER A 24 6.96 0.05 -9.12
C SER A 24 6.50 0.95 -10.27
N LYS A 25 5.51 1.82 -10.03
CA LYS A 25 4.78 2.61 -11.03
C LYS A 25 4.03 1.76 -12.06
N LEU A 26 3.83 0.48 -11.78
CA LEU A 26 3.08 -0.43 -12.65
C LEU A 26 1.59 -0.36 -12.34
N PRO A 27 0.71 -0.52 -13.34
CA PRO A 27 -0.73 -0.57 -13.11
C PRO A 27 -1.12 -1.79 -12.26
N LEU A 28 -2.25 -1.68 -11.57
CA LEU A 28 -2.89 -2.85 -10.97
C LEU A 28 -3.25 -3.87 -12.07
N PHE A 29 -2.65 -5.06 -12.02
CA PHE A 29 -3.03 -6.19 -12.88
C PHE A 29 -4.08 -7.10 -12.20
N TYR A 30 -4.22 -6.98 -10.89
CA TYR A 30 -5.21 -7.66 -10.06
C TYR A 30 -5.90 -6.64 -9.18
N SER A 31 -7.20 -6.83 -8.93
CA SER A 31 -7.96 -6.00 -8.01
C SER A 31 -8.88 -6.81 -7.12
N PHE A 32 -9.13 -6.30 -5.92
CA PHE A 32 -10.00 -6.90 -4.92
C PHE A 32 -10.95 -5.87 -4.31
N PHE A 33 -11.49 -4.99 -5.16
CA PHE A 33 -12.45 -3.97 -4.76
C PHE A 33 -13.69 -4.59 -4.11
N SER A 34 -14.16 -3.95 -3.03
CA SER A 34 -15.46 -4.26 -2.46
C SER A 34 -16.59 -3.88 -3.43
N ALA A 35 -17.77 -4.46 -3.24
CA ALA A 35 -18.92 -4.14 -4.07
C ALA A 35 -19.21 -2.63 -4.02
N GLY A 36 -19.28 -1.99 -5.19
CA GLY A 36 -19.46 -0.55 -5.33
C GLY A 36 -18.18 0.25 -5.48
N GLN A 37 -17.00 -0.35 -5.24
CA GLN A 37 -15.71 0.34 -5.31
C GLN A 37 -14.94 0.06 -6.61
N PRO A 38 -14.05 0.98 -7.05
CA PRO A 38 -13.84 2.32 -6.50
C PRO A 38 -14.97 3.29 -6.89
N ASP A 39 -15.42 4.14 -5.96
CA ASP A 39 -16.54 5.08 -6.18
C ASP A 39 -16.14 6.56 -6.28
N ASN A 40 -14.91 6.89 -5.91
CA ASN A 40 -14.36 8.25 -5.92
C ASN A 40 -15.28 9.28 -5.26
N THR A 41 -15.72 9.00 -4.03
CA THR A 41 -16.63 9.86 -3.26
C THR A 41 -16.10 11.29 -3.18
N ASP A 42 -16.99 12.26 -3.43
CA ASP A 42 -16.69 13.70 -3.51
C ASP A 42 -15.56 14.09 -4.48
N LYS A 43 -15.15 13.19 -5.37
CA LYS A 43 -13.98 13.32 -6.26
C LYS A 43 -12.65 13.51 -5.52
N LYS A 44 -12.52 12.94 -4.32
CA LYS A 44 -11.37 13.14 -3.43
C LYS A 44 -10.64 11.85 -3.06
N GLU A 45 -11.06 10.71 -3.59
CA GLU A 45 -10.53 9.41 -3.20
C GLU A 45 -9.57 8.90 -4.25
N ASN A 46 -8.28 8.99 -3.93
CA ASN A 46 -7.21 8.63 -4.86
C ASN A 46 -6.22 7.62 -4.28
N CYS A 47 -6.33 7.29 -3.00
CA CYS A 47 -5.44 6.36 -2.31
C CYS A 47 -6.18 5.06 -1.98
N LEU A 48 -5.50 3.93 -2.07
CA LEU A 48 -6.12 2.61 -1.92
C LEU A 48 -5.95 2.08 -0.49
N GLU A 49 -7.07 1.75 0.17
CA GLU A 49 -7.07 1.07 1.47
C GLU A 49 -7.62 -0.36 1.36
N ILE A 50 -7.20 -1.21 2.29
CA ILE A 50 -7.90 -2.45 2.63
C ILE A 50 -8.74 -2.16 3.86
N TYR A 51 -10.02 -2.51 3.82
CA TYR A 51 -10.93 -2.35 4.94
C TYR A 51 -11.80 -3.59 5.13
N GLN A 52 -12.36 -3.75 6.33
CA GLN A 52 -13.26 -4.84 6.66
C GLN A 52 -14.72 -4.39 6.49
N LEU A 53 -15.47 -5.13 5.69
CA LEU A 53 -16.92 -4.98 5.56
C LEU A 53 -17.63 -5.45 6.84
N SER A 54 -18.87 -5.03 7.05
CA SER A 54 -19.70 -5.49 8.17
C SER A 54 -19.93 -7.01 8.19
N THR A 55 -19.78 -7.67 7.04
CA THR A 55 -19.84 -9.12 6.87
C THR A 55 -18.58 -9.84 7.37
N GLY A 56 -17.53 -9.11 7.76
CA GLY A 56 -16.22 -9.65 8.16
C GLY A 56 -15.25 -9.88 7.00
N VAL A 57 -15.71 -9.74 5.76
CA VAL A 57 -14.89 -9.89 4.54
C VAL A 57 -14.05 -8.63 4.32
N PHE A 58 -12.79 -8.80 3.93
CA PHE A 58 -11.92 -7.69 3.53
C PHE A 58 -12.09 -7.38 2.04
N GLY A 59 -11.92 -6.11 1.67
CA GLY A 59 -11.84 -5.69 0.28
C GLY A 59 -11.14 -4.35 0.16
N TRP A 60 -11.01 -3.88 -1.07
CA TRP A 60 -10.35 -2.61 -1.37
C TRP A 60 -11.37 -1.48 -1.54
N ASN A 61 -10.96 -0.29 -1.11
CA ASN A 61 -11.69 0.96 -1.23
C ASN A 61 -10.71 2.06 -1.69
N ASP A 62 -11.14 2.95 -2.57
CA ASP A 62 -10.47 4.23 -2.70
C ASP A 62 -10.92 5.16 -1.58
N CYS A 63 -9.98 5.87 -0.97
CA CYS A 63 -10.22 6.68 0.21
C CYS A 63 -9.44 8.01 0.08
N PRO A 64 -9.88 9.10 0.73
CA PRO A 64 -9.16 10.35 0.65
C PRO A 64 -7.75 10.18 1.20
N CYS A 65 -6.73 10.56 0.42
CA CYS A 65 -5.33 10.38 0.80
C CYS A 65 -4.95 11.06 2.13
N GLU A 66 -5.73 12.06 2.54
CA GLU A 66 -5.56 12.80 3.80
C GLU A 66 -6.09 12.05 5.03
N SER A 67 -6.78 10.92 4.84
CA SER A 67 -7.32 10.10 5.92
C SER A 67 -6.19 9.57 6.82
N LYS A 68 -6.38 9.75 8.13
CA LYS A 68 -5.41 9.33 9.16
C LYS A 68 -5.68 7.89 9.59
N ILE A 69 -5.23 6.94 8.77
CA ILE A 69 -5.31 5.50 9.04
C ILE A 69 -3.93 4.84 9.06
N ARG A 70 -3.87 3.59 9.53
CA ARG A 70 -2.62 2.80 9.58
C ARG A 70 -2.22 2.37 8.16
N PHE A 71 -1.02 1.85 7.99
CA PHE A 71 -0.53 1.37 6.70
C PHE A 71 0.20 0.04 6.82
N ILE A 72 0.22 -0.73 5.73
CA ILE A 72 0.96 -1.99 5.63
C ILE A 72 2.23 -1.75 4.79
N CYS A 73 3.38 -2.15 5.32
CA CYS A 73 4.65 -2.09 4.60
C CYS A 73 4.94 -3.38 3.83
N GLN A 74 5.55 -3.25 2.66
CA GLN A 74 6.14 -4.37 1.91
C GLN A 74 7.65 -4.19 1.81
N ARG A 75 8.42 -5.25 2.07
CA ARG A 75 9.87 -5.30 1.84
C ARG A 75 10.23 -6.64 1.20
N LYS A 76 11.12 -6.63 0.21
CA LYS A 76 11.72 -7.88 -0.29
C LYS A 76 12.49 -8.54 0.86
N LYS A 77 12.40 -9.87 1.01
CA LYS A 77 13.32 -10.57 1.91
C LYS A 77 14.73 -10.24 1.42
N LYS A 78 15.63 -9.87 2.35
CA LYS A 78 17.05 -9.79 2.00
C LYS A 78 17.45 -11.18 1.54
N ASP A 79 18.09 -11.26 0.38
CA ASP A 79 18.79 -12.48 0.04
C ASP A 79 19.85 -12.71 1.14
N MET A 80 19.82 -13.90 1.72
CA MET A 80 20.75 -14.32 2.78
C MET A 80 22.21 -14.39 2.27
N SER A 81 22.47 -13.99 1.02
CA SER A 81 23.81 -13.73 0.49
C SER A 81 24.40 -12.39 0.95
N SER A 82 23.60 -11.46 1.49
CA SER A 82 24.11 -10.17 2.01
C SER A 82 24.76 -10.26 3.40
N CYS A 83 24.74 -11.43 4.05
CA CYS A 83 25.59 -11.68 5.22
C CYS A 83 27.08 -11.84 4.86
N ASN A 84 27.43 -11.81 3.57
CA ASN A 84 28.83 -11.73 3.11
C ASN A 84 29.36 -10.29 3.01
N ASP A 85 28.55 -9.27 3.32
CA ASP A 85 29.07 -7.95 3.59
C ASP A 85 29.74 -7.98 4.98
N ILE A 86 30.95 -8.55 5.04
CA ILE A 86 31.91 -8.26 6.08
C ILE A 86 32.12 -6.75 5.98
N HIS A 87 31.42 -6.00 6.84
CA HIS A 87 31.84 -4.67 7.19
C HIS A 87 33.25 -4.85 7.76
N LEU A 88 34.26 -4.68 6.92
CA LEU A 88 35.62 -4.43 7.38
C LEU A 88 35.46 -3.21 8.28
N ALA A 89 35.46 -3.44 9.59
CA ALA A 89 35.65 -2.37 10.55
C ALA A 89 36.83 -1.54 10.02
N PRO A 90 36.68 -0.22 9.86
CA PRO A 90 37.80 0.57 9.43
C PRO A 90 38.84 0.48 10.55
N ASN A 91 39.89 -0.28 10.25
CA ASN A 91 41.16 -0.38 10.96
C ASN A 91 41.19 -1.34 12.14
N GLY A 92 41.65 -2.56 11.87
CA GLY A 92 42.45 -3.27 12.87
C GLY A 92 43.74 -2.50 13.15
N ILE A 93 43.96 -2.14 14.41
CA ILE A 93 45.28 -1.83 14.97
C ILE A 93 45.32 -2.39 16.41
N SER A 94 46.31 -3.29 16.60
CA SER A 94 46.81 -4.01 17.80
C SER A 94 45.83 -4.73 18.72
#